data_AF-A0A3B9Y2L8-F1
#
_entry.id   AF-A0A3B9Y2L8-F1
#
_cell.length_a   1.000
_cell.length_b   1.000
_cell.length_c   1.000
_cell.angle_alpha   90.00
_cell.angle_beta   90.00
_cell.angle_gamma   90.00
#
_symmetry.space_group_name_H-M   'P 1'
#
loop_
_entity.id
_entity.type
_entity.pdbx_description
1 polymer ?
#
loop_
_entity_poly.entity_id
_entity_poly.type
_entity_poly.pdbx_seq_one_letter_code
_entity_poly.pdbx_strand_id
1 'polypeptide(L)'
;MEFEHALRHDYEVPIKYAIDYLESRPDVDSTRVGIMGVSFGGQFAVRAAAFEHRVKATIENCGPYNQADNFKGRPQISRETLVHRLKATSDEDALNKLKQFNLQGVAEKVSSPLLVIHGRRDRLVPSEQG
;
A
#
# COMPACT_ATOMS: atom_id res chain seq x y z
N MET A 1 -17.93 4.63 8.97
CA MET A 1 -17.69 3.55 7.96
C MET A 1 -16.40 3.83 7.17
N GLU A 2 -15.76 2.81 6.58
CA GLU A 2 -14.43 2.85 5.92
C GLU A 2 -14.20 4.03 4.96
N PHE A 3 -15.26 4.50 4.27
CA PHE A 3 -15.20 5.55 3.27
C PHE A 3 -15.41 6.97 3.82
N GLU A 4 -15.66 7.13 5.12
CA GLU A 4 -15.84 8.46 5.74
C GLU A 4 -14.51 9.20 5.89
N HIS A 5 -13.41 8.47 6.08
CA HIS A 5 -12.09 9.04 6.28
C HIS A 5 -11.27 9.05 4.98
N ALA A 6 -10.32 9.99 4.90
CA ALA A 6 -9.34 9.99 3.82
C ALA A 6 -8.44 8.76 3.92
N LEU A 7 -8.06 8.24 2.75
CA LEU A 7 -7.05 7.20 2.65
C LEU A 7 -5.74 7.71 3.28
N ARG A 8 -5.18 6.91 4.17
CA ARG A 8 -3.93 7.22 4.87
C ARG A 8 -2.76 6.53 4.19
N HIS A 9 -1.61 7.19 4.15
CA HIS A 9 -0.39 6.65 3.55
C HIS A 9 0.35 5.72 4.53
N ASP A 10 0.27 6.01 5.83
CA ASP A 10 0.92 5.31 6.93
C ASP A 10 0.19 4.03 7.34
N TYR A 11 0.07 3.08 6.40
CA TYR A 11 -0.65 1.82 6.59
C TYR A 11 0.00 0.87 7.61
N GLU A 12 1.23 1.14 8.05
CA GLU A 12 1.83 0.51 9.22
C GLU A 12 0.97 0.69 10.49
N VAL A 13 0.23 1.79 10.62
CA VAL A 13 -0.61 2.08 11.80
C VAL A 13 -1.77 1.09 11.93
N PRO A 14 -2.69 0.94 10.94
CA PRO A 14 -3.75 -0.05 11.03
C PRO A 14 -3.22 -1.49 11.06
N ILE A 15 -2.12 -1.80 10.37
CA ILE A 15 -1.54 -3.15 10.38
C ILE A 15 -0.99 -3.50 11.77
N LYS A 16 -0.36 -2.56 12.48
CA LYS A 16 0.05 -2.76 13.87
C LYS A 16 -1.13 -3.24 14.73
N TYR A 17 -2.28 -2.57 14.66
CA TYR A 17 -3.47 -2.96 15.42
C TYR A 17 -4.06 -4.30 14.99
N ALA A 18 -4.00 -4.63 13.70
CA ALA A 18 -4.41 -5.94 13.21
C ALA A 18 -3.53 -7.04 13.81
N ILE A 19 -2.20 -6.83 13.89
CA ILE A 19 -1.27 -7.78 14.51
C ILE A 19 -1.48 -7.84 16.03
N ASP A 20 -1.70 -6.70 16.71
CA ASP A 20 -2.04 -6.67 18.14
C ASP A 20 -3.29 -7.54 18.42
N TYR A 21 -4.28 -7.53 17.52
CA TYR A 21 -5.43 -8.42 17.62
C TYR A 21 -5.07 -9.90 17.37
N LEU A 22 -4.23 -10.21 16.38
CA LEU A 22 -3.76 -11.58 16.14
C LEU A 22 -3.00 -12.14 17.35
N GLU A 23 -2.25 -11.32 18.08
CA GLU A 23 -1.57 -11.73 19.33
C GLU A 23 -2.56 -12.09 20.46
N SER A 24 -3.76 -11.54 20.44
CA SER A 24 -4.81 -11.88 21.42
C SER A 24 -5.53 -13.20 21.12
N ARG A 25 -5.30 -13.80 19.95
CA ARG A 25 -6.03 -14.97 19.47
C ARG A 25 -5.27 -16.26 19.81
N PRO A 26 -5.79 -17.13 20.71
CA PRO A 26 -5.10 -18.36 21.09
C PRO A 26 -5.06 -19.40 19.96
N ASP A 27 -5.88 -19.24 18.92
CA ASP A 27 -5.93 -20.09 17.73
C ASP A 27 -5.02 -19.61 16.58
N VAL A 28 -4.21 -18.56 16.81
CA VAL A 28 -3.27 -18.00 15.82
C VAL A 28 -1.85 -18.04 16.38
N ASP A 29 -0.91 -18.50 15.58
CA ASP A 29 0.51 -18.35 15.87
C ASP A 29 0.99 -16.94 15.43
N SER A 30 0.93 -15.99 16.36
CA SER A 30 1.33 -14.60 16.12
C SER A 30 2.83 -14.42 15.81
N THR A 31 3.66 -15.45 16.01
CA THR A 31 5.09 -15.38 15.68
C THR A 31 5.37 -15.58 14.19
N ARG A 32 4.36 -16.01 13.40
CA ARG A 32 4.46 -16.33 11.97
C ARG A 32 3.48 -15.54 11.09
N VAL A 33 3.29 -14.26 11.39
CA VAL A 33 2.38 -13.40 10.61
C VAL A 33 3.04 -12.97 9.29
N GLY A 34 2.37 -13.22 8.18
CA GLY A 34 2.70 -12.66 6.87
C GLY A 34 1.68 -11.61 6.42
N ILE A 35 2.06 -10.77 5.47
CA ILE A 35 1.18 -9.78 4.84
C ILE A 35 1.21 -9.92 3.31
N MET A 36 0.04 -9.82 2.69
CA MET A 36 -0.10 -9.77 1.25
C MET A 36 -1.00 -8.60 0.88
N GLY A 37 -0.60 -7.86 -0.14
CA GLY A 37 -1.37 -6.77 -0.70
C GLY A 37 -1.50 -6.90 -2.21
N VAL A 38 -2.66 -6.55 -2.75
CA VAL A 38 -2.92 -6.53 -4.19
C VAL A 38 -3.22 -5.10 -4.64
N SER A 39 -2.68 -4.69 -5.79
CA SER A 39 -2.85 -3.35 -6.34
C SER A 39 -2.41 -2.29 -5.33
N PHE A 40 -3.27 -1.33 -4.98
CA PHE A 40 -2.94 -0.35 -3.94
C PHE A 40 -2.56 -1.00 -2.59
N GLY A 41 -3.16 -2.15 -2.28
CA GLY A 41 -2.79 -2.94 -1.10
C GLY A 41 -1.33 -3.43 -1.13
N GLY A 42 -0.75 -3.68 -2.31
CA GLY A 42 0.66 -4.08 -2.45
C GLY A 42 1.60 -3.02 -1.88
N GLN A 43 1.37 -1.76 -2.23
CA GLN A 43 2.11 -0.63 -1.66
C GLN A 43 1.96 -0.56 -0.13
N PHE A 44 0.75 -0.76 0.38
CA PHE A 44 0.48 -0.78 1.82
C PHE A 44 1.19 -1.94 2.53
N ALA A 45 1.24 -3.13 1.91
CA ALA A 45 1.94 -4.28 2.45
C ALA A 45 3.45 -4.02 2.57
N VAL A 46 4.07 -3.46 1.52
CA VAL A 46 5.49 -3.09 1.54
C VAL A 46 5.77 -2.04 2.61
N ARG A 47 4.96 -0.97 2.65
CA ARG A 47 5.13 0.07 3.66
C ARG A 47 4.92 -0.44 5.08
N ALA A 48 3.89 -1.25 5.32
CA ALA A 48 3.68 -1.83 6.64
C ALA A 48 4.87 -2.69 7.06
N ALA A 49 5.38 -3.56 6.17
CA ALA A 49 6.54 -4.39 6.45
C ALA A 49 7.83 -3.59 6.74
N ALA A 50 7.94 -2.36 6.21
CA ALA A 50 9.06 -1.47 6.48
C ALA A 50 9.08 -0.92 7.93
N PHE A 51 7.94 -0.88 8.61
CA PHE A 51 7.79 -0.27 9.95
C PHE A 51 7.20 -1.22 11.01
N GLU A 52 6.67 -2.37 10.62
CA GLU A 52 6.08 -3.38 11.50
C GLU A 52 6.86 -4.70 11.40
N HIS A 53 7.93 -4.80 12.18
CA HIS A 53 8.91 -5.89 12.13
C HIS A 53 8.37 -7.25 12.66
N ARG A 54 7.13 -7.30 13.15
CA ARG A 54 6.44 -8.56 13.43
C ARG A 54 6.05 -9.30 12.15
N VAL A 55 5.90 -8.59 11.02
CA VAL A 55 5.68 -9.21 9.70
C VAL A 55 6.90 -10.04 9.29
N LYS A 56 6.68 -11.33 9.01
CA LYS A 56 7.74 -12.32 8.68
C LYS A 56 7.87 -12.63 7.21
N ALA A 57 6.87 -12.30 6.40
CA ALA A 57 6.91 -12.43 4.95
C ALA A 57 5.95 -11.41 4.32
N THR A 58 6.36 -10.85 3.19
CA THR A 58 5.60 -9.81 2.49
C THR A 58 5.41 -10.21 1.03
N ILE A 59 4.17 -10.16 0.56
CA ILE A 59 3.85 -10.32 -0.87
C ILE A 59 3.21 -9.03 -1.36
N GLU A 60 3.90 -8.39 -2.27
CA GLU A 60 3.42 -7.30 -3.09
C GLU A 60 2.94 -7.90 -4.41
N ASN A 61 1.71 -7.57 -4.82
CA ASN A 61 1.14 -8.02 -6.09
C ASN A 61 0.53 -6.83 -6.84
N CYS A 62 1.13 -6.50 -7.98
CA CYS A 62 0.72 -5.50 -8.97
C CYS A 62 0.47 -4.10 -8.39
N GLY A 63 1.21 -3.74 -7.36
CA GLY A 63 1.11 -2.50 -6.61
C GLY A 63 2.07 -1.42 -7.11
N PRO A 64 1.69 -0.15 -6.97
CA PRO A 64 2.52 0.96 -7.41
C PRO A 64 3.60 1.31 -6.39
N TYR A 65 4.83 1.47 -6.86
CA TYR A 65 5.93 2.01 -6.07
C TYR A 65 5.69 3.47 -5.67
N ASN A 66 5.24 4.28 -6.63
CA ASN A 66 4.91 5.69 -6.43
C ASN A 66 3.60 6.03 -7.15
N GLN A 67 2.58 6.39 -6.36
CA GLN A 67 1.24 6.63 -6.89
C GLN A 67 1.14 7.91 -7.72
N ALA A 68 2.03 8.88 -7.47
CA ALA A 68 2.00 10.19 -8.13
C ALA A 68 2.48 10.13 -9.58
N ASP A 69 3.41 9.23 -9.92
CA ASP A 69 4.20 9.26 -11.17
C ASP A 69 3.37 9.14 -12.45
N ASN A 70 2.18 8.53 -12.40
CA ASN A 70 1.29 8.43 -13.56
C ASN A 70 -0.15 8.85 -13.26
N PHE A 71 -0.39 9.71 -12.26
CA PHE A 71 -1.75 10.08 -11.88
C PHE A 71 -2.58 10.62 -13.05
N LYS A 72 -2.00 11.51 -13.87
CA LYS A 72 -2.69 12.12 -15.04
C LYS A 72 -2.95 11.13 -16.18
N GLY A 73 -2.10 10.11 -16.36
CA GLY A 73 -2.24 9.10 -17.41
C GLY A 73 -3.20 7.96 -17.06
N ARG A 74 -3.71 7.90 -15.83
CA ARG A 74 -4.69 6.88 -15.40
C ARG A 74 -6.03 7.05 -16.12
N PRO A 75 -6.82 5.98 -16.28
CA PRO A 75 -8.23 6.08 -16.69
C PRO A 75 -9.02 7.04 -15.79
N GLN A 76 -9.97 7.79 -16.35
CA GLN A 76 -10.76 8.80 -15.64
C GLN A 76 -11.37 8.25 -14.34
N ILE A 77 -11.99 7.06 -14.41
CA ILE A 77 -12.60 6.42 -13.23
C ILE A 77 -11.59 6.16 -12.11
N SER A 78 -10.34 5.83 -12.44
CA SER A 78 -9.29 5.59 -11.45
C SER A 78 -8.83 6.90 -10.81
N ARG A 79 -8.72 7.98 -11.58
CA ARG A 79 -8.40 9.32 -11.05
C ARG A 79 -9.49 9.83 -10.11
N GLU A 80 -10.75 9.76 -10.54
CA GLU A 80 -11.92 10.18 -9.74
C GLU A 80 -12.03 9.37 -8.44
N THR A 81 -11.75 8.06 -8.50
CA THR A 81 -11.70 7.20 -7.30
C THR A 81 -10.62 7.66 -6.33
N LEU A 82 -9.41 8.00 -6.83
CA LEU A 82 -8.33 8.50 -5.98
C LEU A 82 -8.67 9.86 -5.38
N VAL A 83 -9.22 10.80 -6.16
CA VAL A 83 -9.70 12.11 -5.66
C VAL A 83 -10.71 11.89 -4.53
N HIS A 84 -11.69 11.02 -4.75
CA HIS A 84 -12.72 10.73 -3.75
C HIS A 84 -12.14 10.07 -2.48
N ARG A 85 -11.31 9.02 -2.62
CA ARG A 85 -10.74 8.28 -1.48
C ARG A 85 -9.73 9.12 -0.68
N LEU A 86 -9.01 10.02 -1.32
CA LEU A 86 -8.10 10.97 -0.64
C LEU A 86 -8.83 12.17 -0.03
N LYS A 87 -10.17 12.24 -0.19
CA LYS A 87 -10.99 13.41 0.17
C LYS A 87 -10.36 14.69 -0.38
N ALA A 88 -9.93 14.63 -1.65
CA ALA A 88 -9.32 15.73 -2.34
C ALA A 88 -10.37 16.62 -3.00
N THR A 89 -10.07 17.90 -3.13
CA THR A 89 -10.97 18.88 -3.76
C THR A 89 -10.71 19.05 -5.26
N SER A 90 -9.57 18.54 -5.76
CA SER A 90 -9.18 18.60 -7.16
C SER A 90 -8.16 17.50 -7.49
N ASP A 91 -7.91 17.30 -8.78
CA ASP A 91 -6.81 16.45 -9.28
C ASP A 91 -5.44 16.92 -8.78
N GLU A 92 -5.23 18.23 -8.63
CA GLU A 92 -3.98 18.79 -8.12
C GLU A 92 -3.81 18.52 -6.61
N ASP A 93 -4.87 18.68 -5.82
CA ASP A 93 -4.86 18.30 -4.40
C ASP A 93 -4.63 16.80 -4.22
N ALA A 94 -5.29 15.97 -5.04
CA ALA A 94 -5.07 14.52 -5.04
C ALA A 94 -3.61 14.17 -5.36
N LEU A 95 -3.04 14.77 -6.41
CA LEU A 95 -1.64 14.56 -6.77
C LEU A 95 -0.68 14.97 -5.64
N ASN A 96 -0.94 16.09 -4.97
CA ASN A 96 -0.14 16.54 -3.83
C ASN A 96 -0.22 15.57 -2.64
N LYS A 97 -1.41 15.05 -2.33
CA LYS A 97 -1.61 14.02 -1.30
C LYS A 97 -0.93 12.71 -1.66
N LEU A 98 -0.97 12.30 -2.93
CA LEU A 98 -0.33 11.08 -3.43
C LEU A 98 1.19 11.07 -3.30
N LYS A 99 1.85 12.22 -3.16
CA LYS A 99 3.30 12.28 -2.90
C LYS A 99 3.72 11.56 -1.62
N GLN A 100 2.80 11.42 -0.65
CA GLN A 100 3.03 10.66 0.59
C GLN A 100 2.99 9.14 0.36
N PHE A 101 2.43 8.71 -0.78
CA PHE A 101 2.31 7.31 -1.21
C PHE A 101 3.45 6.99 -2.19
N ASN A 102 4.68 7.13 -1.69
CA ASN A 102 5.91 6.83 -2.39
C ASN A 102 6.78 5.91 -1.51
N LEU A 103 7.25 4.81 -2.07
CA LEU A 103 8.08 3.83 -1.37
C LEU A 103 9.58 4.14 -1.40
N GLN A 104 10.01 5.22 -2.06
CA GLN A 104 11.41 5.67 -2.01
C GLN A 104 11.85 5.99 -0.59
N GLY A 105 12.93 5.36 -0.11
CA GLY A 105 13.41 5.50 1.27
C GLY A 105 12.56 4.73 2.31
N VAL A 106 11.57 3.96 1.86
CA VAL A 106 10.71 3.10 2.68
C VAL A 106 10.95 1.63 2.35
N ALA A 107 10.93 1.26 1.06
CA ALA A 107 11.10 -0.13 0.63
C ALA A 107 12.44 -0.72 1.10
N GLU A 108 13.49 0.08 1.19
CA GLU A 108 14.82 -0.32 1.66
C GLU A 108 14.85 -0.69 3.14
N LYS A 109 13.81 -0.33 3.91
CA LYS A 109 13.67 -0.66 5.33
C LYS A 109 12.98 -2.00 5.57
N VAL A 110 12.42 -2.63 4.54
CA VAL A 110 11.78 -3.95 4.66
C VAL A 110 12.87 -4.98 4.97
N SER A 111 12.78 -5.57 6.17
CA SER A 111 13.74 -6.56 6.66
C SER A 111 13.26 -8.01 6.50
N SER A 112 11.97 -8.21 6.24
CA SER A 112 11.40 -9.52 5.93
C SER A 112 11.61 -9.88 4.45
N PRO A 113 11.59 -11.18 4.09
CA PRO A 113 11.51 -11.59 2.68
C PRO A 113 10.32 -10.93 1.97
N LEU A 114 10.62 -10.25 0.87
CA LEU A 114 9.64 -9.56 0.02
C LEU A 114 9.60 -10.23 -1.35
N LEU A 115 8.41 -10.71 -1.74
CA LEU A 115 8.11 -11.14 -3.10
C LEU A 115 7.29 -10.06 -3.80
N VAL A 116 7.79 -9.59 -4.96
CA VAL A 116 7.10 -8.66 -5.84
C VAL A 116 6.58 -9.42 -7.06
N ILE A 117 5.29 -9.26 -7.35
CA ILE A 117 4.61 -9.92 -8.47
C ILE A 117 4.05 -8.83 -9.39
N HIS A 118 4.62 -8.67 -10.57
CA HIS A 118 4.17 -7.64 -11.51
C HIS A 118 3.91 -8.15 -12.92
N GLY A 119 2.82 -7.67 -13.52
CA GLY A 119 2.45 -7.99 -14.89
C GLY A 119 3.19 -7.10 -15.89
N ARG A 120 3.99 -7.68 -16.79
CA ARG A 120 4.70 -6.94 -17.86
C ARG A 120 3.78 -6.08 -18.75
N ARG A 121 2.50 -6.42 -18.85
CA ARG A 121 1.48 -5.72 -19.67
C ARG A 121 0.40 -5.06 -18.82
N ASP A 122 0.66 -4.82 -17.54
CA ASP A 122 -0.25 -4.09 -16.67
C ASP A 122 -0.43 -2.65 -17.22
N ARG A 123 -1.68 -2.27 -17.45
CA ARG A 123 -2.06 -0.97 -18.03
C ARG A 123 -2.35 0.09 -16.98
N LEU A 124 -2.37 -0.29 -15.70
CA LEU A 124 -2.67 0.58 -14.57
C LEU A 124 -1.39 0.94 -13.81
N VAL A 125 -0.52 -0.04 -13.59
CA VAL A 125 0.78 0.13 -12.94
C VAL A 125 1.88 -0.35 -13.88
N PRO A 126 2.71 0.54 -14.44
CA PRO A 126 3.82 0.15 -15.30
C PRO A 126 4.75 -0.85 -14.60
N SER A 127 5.33 -1.81 -15.35
CA SER A 127 6.19 -2.85 -14.78
C SER A 127 7.49 -2.34 -14.17
N GLU A 128 7.89 -1.13 -14.53
CA GLU A 128 9.05 -0.43 -13.96
C GLU A 128 8.81 0.00 -12.50
N GLN A 129 7.58 -0.12 -11.99
CA GLN A 129 7.26 0.10 -10.58
C GLN A 129 7.29 -1.19 -9.74
N GLY A 130 7.49 -2.36 -10.35
CA GLY A 130 7.71 -3.63 -9.65
C GLY A 130 9.19 -3.90 -9.39
#